data_AF-A0A848TBS8-F1
#
_entry.id   AF-A0A848TBS8-F1
#
_cell.length_a   1.000
_cell.length_b   1.000
_cell.length_c   1.000
_cell.angle_alpha   90.00
_cell.angle_beta   90.00
_cell.angle_gamma   90.00
#
_symmetry.space_group_name_H-M   'P 1'
#
loop_
_entity.id
_entity.type
_entity.pdbx_description
1 polymer ?
#
loop_
_entity_poly.entity_id
_entity_poly.type
_entity_poly.pdbx_seq_one_letter_code
_entity_poly.pdbx_strand_id
1 'polypeptide(L)'
;MSRDENVRFFESHDGAKIAYAVAGSGPPVILLPSWLTHLDFQRRSIAWQPFLSALNERYRVIRYDPRGCGLSDRDVRDLRFDTWVRDLDALVSHLGLRSFSLIGVCQGGAIGIEYAARAPGRVSNLVLYGTYARGRDKRGNVPLEPEKAKVMLDMIRIGWGNEDHAFATAFAQQFQPDGAEGHLRSWCELQRHAASPKTAAEMTRIMFDIDVTSALAIIGCPTLVAHANRDAVVPLAEGRMLAQKIPGASFLELDSRNHFMRPDEPAWAQFVEALYAFLPLPPRESGPWASLTERERDVLDLVARGLDNRQISESLNIKDKTARNHVSQILAKTEMNNRSQLIVLARQAGFGKDAGNP
;
A
#
# COMPACT_ATOMS: atom_id res chain seq x y z
N MET A 1 7.95 -11.04 12.67
CA MET A 1 7.56 -11.06 11.24
C MET A 1 6.50 -12.13 11.04
N SER A 2 5.25 -11.73 10.77
CA SER A 2 4.19 -12.68 10.40
C SER A 2 4.55 -13.42 9.11
N ARG A 3 4.39 -14.75 9.12
CA ARG A 3 4.71 -15.66 8.01
C ARG A 3 3.65 -15.68 6.90
N ASP A 4 2.49 -15.05 7.07
CA ASP A 4 1.34 -15.24 6.18
C ASP A 4 1.00 -14.00 5.35
N GLU A 5 1.86 -13.63 4.42
CA GLU A 5 1.42 -12.79 3.30
C GLU A 5 1.34 -13.66 2.06
N ASN A 6 0.14 -14.17 1.80
CA ASN A 6 -0.13 -14.96 0.59
C ASN A 6 -0.47 -14.02 -0.56
N VAL A 7 0.33 -14.10 -1.64
CA VAL A 7 0.02 -13.44 -2.90
C VAL A 7 -1.21 -14.09 -3.51
N ARG A 8 -2.16 -13.25 -3.95
CA ARG A 8 -3.41 -13.64 -4.60
C ARG A 8 -3.54 -12.86 -5.90
N PHE A 9 -4.49 -13.26 -6.74
CA PHE A 9 -4.72 -12.65 -8.04
C PHE A 9 -6.19 -12.28 -8.18
N PHE A 10 -6.45 -11.19 -8.88
CA PHE A 10 -7.77 -10.84 -9.38
C PHE A 10 -7.68 -10.47 -10.86
N GLU A 11 -8.81 -10.58 -11.57
CA GLU A 11 -8.91 -10.12 -12.95
C GLU A 11 -9.39 -8.67 -12.96
N SER A 12 -8.64 -7.79 -13.63
CA SER A 12 -9.03 -6.40 -13.83
C SER A 12 -10.14 -6.28 -14.89
N HIS A 13 -10.61 -5.05 -15.11
CA HIS A 13 -11.71 -4.70 -15.99
C HIS A 13 -11.57 -5.15 -17.47
N ASP A 14 -10.35 -5.46 -17.91
CA ASP A 14 -10.01 -5.93 -19.26
C ASP A 14 -9.42 -7.36 -19.27
N GLY A 15 -9.53 -8.09 -18.16
CA GLY A 15 -9.07 -9.47 -18.02
C GLY A 15 -7.60 -9.63 -17.64
N ALA A 16 -6.84 -8.54 -17.48
CA ALA A 16 -5.47 -8.61 -16.98
C ALA A 16 -5.44 -9.17 -15.55
N LYS A 17 -4.59 -10.16 -15.28
CA LYS A 17 -4.39 -10.72 -13.93
C LYS A 17 -3.44 -9.85 -13.14
N ILE A 18 -3.93 -9.33 -12.02
CA ILE A 18 -3.18 -8.45 -11.13
C ILE A 18 -2.91 -9.17 -9.83
N ALA A 19 -1.63 -9.29 -9.48
CA ALA A 19 -1.17 -9.85 -8.22
C ALA A 19 -1.33 -8.81 -7.10
N TYR A 20 -1.87 -9.25 -5.98
CA TYR A 20 -2.01 -8.43 -4.78
C TYR A 20 -1.66 -9.24 -3.53
N ALA A 21 -1.29 -8.53 -2.47
CA ALA A 21 -1.00 -9.09 -1.18
C ALA A 21 -1.67 -8.28 -0.08
N VAL A 22 -2.00 -8.96 1.02
CA VAL A 22 -2.62 -8.36 2.20
C VAL A 22 -1.81 -8.78 3.42
N ALA A 23 -1.42 -7.80 4.23
CA ALA A 23 -0.71 -8.02 5.48
C ALA A 23 -1.22 -7.10 6.58
N GLY A 24 -0.99 -7.48 7.83
CA GLY A 24 -1.47 -6.73 9.00
C GLY A 24 -2.97 -6.86 9.23
N SER A 25 -3.46 -6.16 10.26
CA SER A 25 -4.85 -6.14 10.68
C SER A 25 -5.28 -4.72 11.04
N GLY A 26 -6.59 -4.46 11.08
CA GLY A 26 -7.13 -3.12 11.32
C GLY A 26 -7.78 -2.49 10.07
N PRO A 27 -7.92 -1.16 10.03
CA PRO A 27 -8.59 -0.45 8.94
C PRO A 27 -7.87 -0.71 7.60
N PRO A 28 -8.62 -0.84 6.49
CA PRO A 28 -8.03 -1.11 5.19
C PRO A 28 -7.27 0.11 4.66
N VAL A 29 -5.99 -0.10 4.35
CA VAL A 29 -5.11 0.89 3.73
C VAL A 29 -4.55 0.29 2.44
N ILE A 30 -4.78 0.94 1.31
CA ILE A 30 -4.14 0.54 0.05
C ILE A 30 -2.89 1.39 -0.14
N LEU A 31 -1.73 0.73 -0.14
CA LEU A 31 -0.47 1.36 -0.51
C LEU A 31 -0.31 1.26 -2.02
N LEU A 32 -0.42 2.39 -2.70
CA LEU A 32 -0.40 2.46 -4.15
C LEU A 32 1.01 2.24 -4.70
N PRO A 33 1.15 1.63 -5.90
CA PRO A 33 2.45 1.42 -6.53
C PRO A 33 3.17 2.74 -6.76
N SER A 34 4.42 2.86 -6.31
CA SER A 34 5.18 4.10 -6.42
C SER A 34 5.85 4.33 -7.77
N TRP A 35 6.10 3.25 -8.53
CA TRP A 35 6.47 3.23 -9.94
C TRP A 35 6.45 1.78 -10.44
N LEU A 36 7.45 1.00 -10.00
CA LEU A 36 7.57 -0.44 -10.24
C LEU A 36 7.59 -1.17 -8.91
N THR A 37 6.86 -2.26 -8.84
CA THR A 37 6.83 -3.10 -7.64
C THR A 37 6.94 -4.56 -8.03
N HIS A 38 7.42 -5.34 -7.07
CA HIS A 38 7.30 -6.78 -7.06
C HIS A 38 6.99 -7.18 -5.62
N LEU A 39 5.84 -7.79 -5.37
CA LEU A 39 5.35 -8.03 -4.00
C LEU A 39 6.37 -8.73 -3.09
N ASP A 40 7.00 -9.80 -3.59
CA ASP A 40 8.02 -10.56 -2.86
C ASP A 40 9.29 -9.75 -2.57
N PHE A 41 9.84 -9.06 -3.57
CA PHE A 41 11.07 -8.28 -3.40
C PHE A 41 10.82 -7.01 -2.59
N GLN A 42 9.66 -6.37 -2.73
CA GLN A 42 9.27 -5.23 -1.91
C GLN A 42 9.22 -5.60 -0.42
N ARG A 43 8.70 -6.79 -0.09
CA ARG A 43 8.65 -7.30 1.29
C ARG A 43 10.05 -7.47 1.91
N ARG A 44 11.05 -7.84 1.11
CA ARG A 44 12.43 -8.12 1.55
C ARG A 44 13.36 -6.91 1.38
N SER A 45 12.93 -5.90 0.64
CA SER A 45 13.72 -4.70 0.35
C SER A 45 14.00 -3.92 1.62
N ILE A 46 15.28 -3.55 1.79
CA ILE A 46 15.74 -2.71 2.91
C ILE A 46 15.05 -1.34 2.85
N ALA A 47 14.75 -0.83 1.65
CA ALA A 47 14.06 0.43 1.44
C ALA A 47 12.61 0.42 1.95
N TRP A 48 11.89 -0.68 1.72
CA TRP A 48 10.46 -0.77 1.97
C TRP A 48 10.10 -1.38 3.32
N GLN A 49 10.98 -2.22 3.88
CA GLN A 49 10.81 -2.87 5.17
C GLN A 49 10.33 -1.91 6.29
N PRO A 50 10.91 -0.71 6.46
CA PRO A 50 10.46 0.22 7.50
C PRO A 50 9.02 0.70 7.28
N PHE A 51 8.68 1.04 6.04
CA PHE A 51 7.35 1.51 5.66
C PHE A 51 6.29 0.42 5.84
N LEU A 52 6.59 -0.78 5.36
CA LEU A 52 5.71 -1.94 5.51
C LEU A 52 5.56 -2.33 6.98
N SER A 53 6.63 -2.26 7.78
CA SER A 53 6.58 -2.61 9.20
C SER A 53 5.71 -1.63 9.99
N ALA A 54 5.89 -0.32 9.78
CA ALA A 54 5.06 0.70 10.43
C ALA A 54 3.58 0.55 10.04
N LEU A 55 3.28 0.33 8.75
CA LEU A 55 1.89 0.19 8.34
C LEU A 55 1.23 -1.11 8.84
N ASN A 56 1.91 -2.25 8.68
CA ASN A 56 1.37 -3.56 9.07
C ASN A 56 1.15 -3.70 10.57
N GLU A 57 1.77 -2.84 11.39
CA GLU A 57 1.57 -2.79 12.84
C GLU A 57 0.14 -2.39 13.21
N ARG A 58 -0.52 -1.52 12.42
CA ARG A 58 -1.82 -0.91 12.78
C ARG A 58 -2.92 -1.06 11.75
N TYR A 59 -2.57 -1.43 10.52
CA TYR A 59 -3.48 -1.42 9.39
C TYR A 59 -3.49 -2.75 8.65
N ARG A 60 -4.64 -3.05 8.03
CA ARG A 60 -4.74 -4.08 7.00
C ARG A 60 -4.22 -3.46 5.70
N VAL A 61 -2.94 -3.66 5.43
CA VAL A 61 -2.24 -3.10 4.27
C VAL A 61 -2.47 -3.98 3.06
N ILE A 62 -2.98 -3.36 2.00
CA ILE A 62 -3.21 -3.97 0.70
C ILE A 62 -2.19 -3.38 -0.27
N ARG A 63 -1.45 -4.25 -0.94
CA ARG A 63 -0.46 -3.89 -1.97
C ARG A 63 -0.76 -4.68 -3.23
N TYR A 64 -0.40 -4.15 -4.38
CA TYR A 64 -0.51 -4.87 -5.63
C TYR A 64 0.64 -4.50 -6.56
N ASP A 65 0.99 -5.43 -7.45
CA ASP A 65 1.91 -5.13 -8.54
C ASP A 65 1.10 -4.52 -9.70
N PRO A 66 1.44 -3.34 -10.22
CA PRO A 66 0.71 -2.78 -11.35
C PRO A 66 0.90 -3.70 -12.57
N ARG A 67 -0.07 -3.67 -13.49
CA ARG A 67 0.06 -4.35 -14.78
C ARG A 67 1.40 -4.03 -15.45
N GLY A 68 2.02 -5.03 -16.08
CA GLY A 68 3.36 -4.92 -16.64
C GLY A 68 4.49 -5.17 -15.62
N CYS A 69 4.18 -5.24 -14.32
CA CYS A 69 5.17 -5.35 -13.25
C CYS A 69 5.01 -6.59 -12.36
N GLY A 70 6.11 -6.94 -11.70
CA GLY A 70 6.14 -7.87 -10.58
C GLY A 70 5.57 -9.23 -10.92
N LEU A 71 4.64 -9.69 -10.08
CA LEU A 71 3.91 -10.95 -10.24
C LEU A 71 2.62 -10.80 -11.08
N SER A 72 2.20 -9.59 -11.41
CA SER A 72 1.05 -9.35 -12.31
C SER A 72 1.39 -9.69 -13.76
N ASP A 73 0.38 -9.75 -14.61
CA ASP A 73 0.57 -9.95 -16.05
C ASP A 73 1.60 -8.94 -16.60
N ARG A 74 2.67 -9.48 -17.22
CA ARG A 74 3.83 -8.71 -17.70
C ARG A 74 3.69 -8.30 -19.16
N ASP A 75 2.97 -9.09 -19.95
CA ASP A 75 2.66 -8.80 -21.36
C ASP A 75 1.25 -8.23 -21.45
N VAL A 76 1.16 -6.90 -21.40
CA VAL A 76 -0.11 -6.17 -21.39
C VAL A 76 -0.19 -5.22 -22.56
N ARG A 77 -1.38 -5.13 -23.17
CA ARG A 77 -1.62 -4.32 -24.37
C ARG A 77 -1.79 -2.83 -24.05
N ASP A 78 -2.06 -2.50 -22.80
CA ASP A 78 -2.45 -1.16 -22.38
C ASP A 78 -1.84 -0.80 -21.02
N LEU A 79 -0.96 0.20 -21.05
CA LEU A 79 -0.30 0.80 -19.88
C LEU A 79 -0.75 2.25 -19.65
N ARG A 80 -1.84 2.73 -20.29
CA ARG A 80 -2.29 4.12 -20.09
C ARG A 80 -2.59 4.39 -18.61
N PHE A 81 -2.37 5.64 -18.19
CA PHE A 81 -2.62 6.07 -16.81
C PHE A 81 -4.06 5.78 -16.34
N ASP A 82 -5.06 6.03 -17.21
CA ASP A 82 -6.46 5.71 -16.92
C ASP A 82 -6.68 4.24 -16.58
N THR A 83 -5.95 3.35 -17.25
CA THR A 83 -6.01 1.90 -17.05
C THR A 83 -5.47 1.51 -15.67
N TRP A 84 -4.45 2.19 -15.15
CA TRP A 84 -3.97 2.00 -13.76
C TRP A 84 -5.01 2.44 -12.72
N VAL A 85 -5.76 3.51 -12.99
CA VAL A 85 -6.85 3.95 -12.11
C VAL A 85 -8.00 2.93 -12.12
N ARG A 86 -8.29 2.35 -13.29
CA ARG A 86 -9.30 1.27 -13.42
C ARG A 86 -8.86 -0.05 -12.77
N ASP A 87 -7.57 -0.35 -12.75
CA ASP A 87 -7.02 -1.48 -11.98
C ASP A 87 -7.26 -1.32 -10.48
N LEU A 88 -7.03 -0.12 -9.96
CA LEU A 88 -7.33 0.18 -8.56
C LEU A 88 -8.82 0.02 -8.27
N ASP A 89 -9.70 0.50 -9.15
CA ASP A 89 -11.15 0.33 -8.95
C ASP A 89 -11.58 -1.15 -8.99
N ALA A 90 -11.00 -1.93 -9.89
CA ALA A 90 -11.22 -3.36 -9.98
C ALA A 90 -10.72 -4.10 -8.72
N LEU A 91 -9.55 -3.75 -8.18
CA LEU A 91 -9.05 -4.29 -6.91
C LEU A 91 -10.00 -3.98 -5.75
N VAL A 92 -10.40 -2.72 -5.64
CA VAL A 92 -11.32 -2.24 -4.59
C VAL A 92 -12.64 -3.00 -4.65
N SER A 93 -13.17 -3.21 -5.86
CA SER A 93 -14.41 -3.95 -6.11
C SER A 93 -14.25 -5.44 -5.79
N HIS A 94 -13.16 -6.06 -6.24
CA HIS A 94 -12.81 -7.46 -5.96
C HIS A 94 -12.73 -7.73 -4.46
N LEU A 95 -12.15 -6.81 -3.69
CA LEU A 95 -12.03 -6.91 -2.24
C LEU A 95 -13.29 -6.47 -1.46
N GLY A 96 -14.34 -6.01 -2.15
CA GLY A 96 -15.59 -5.55 -1.54
C GLY A 96 -15.41 -4.34 -0.62
N LEU A 97 -14.40 -3.50 -0.85
CA LEU A 97 -14.08 -2.38 0.04
C LEU A 97 -15.08 -1.23 -0.17
N ARG A 98 -15.79 -0.86 0.90
CA ARG A 98 -16.76 0.26 0.88
C ARG A 98 -16.12 1.59 1.26
N SER A 99 -15.21 1.57 2.22
CA SER A 99 -14.45 2.72 2.71
C SER A 99 -13.03 2.28 3.07
N PHE A 100 -12.01 3.03 2.66
CA PHE A 100 -10.60 2.70 2.88
C PHE A 100 -9.71 3.93 2.76
N SER A 101 -8.50 3.85 3.28
CA SER A 101 -7.49 4.89 3.10
C SER A 101 -6.55 4.56 1.93
N LEU A 102 -6.06 5.59 1.25
CA LEU A 102 -5.05 5.47 0.20
C LEU A 102 -3.75 6.11 0.66
N ILE A 103 -2.64 5.44 0.41
CA ILE A 103 -1.30 6.01 0.52
C ILE A 103 -0.67 5.99 -0.86
N GLY A 104 -0.53 7.17 -1.45
CA GLY A 104 0.14 7.39 -2.71
C GLY A 104 1.57 7.89 -2.51
N VAL A 105 2.55 7.06 -2.87
CA VAL A 105 3.97 7.42 -2.88
C VAL A 105 4.40 7.65 -4.33
N CYS A 106 5.14 8.71 -4.65
CA CYS A 106 5.65 8.96 -6.00
C CYS A 106 4.56 8.85 -7.09
N GLN A 107 4.65 7.95 -8.08
CA GLN A 107 3.61 7.75 -9.10
C GLN A 107 2.23 7.41 -8.51
N GLY A 108 2.21 6.65 -7.41
CA GLY A 108 0.99 6.21 -6.75
C GLY A 108 0.11 7.37 -6.28
N GLY A 109 0.70 8.52 -5.97
CA GLY A 109 -0.09 9.70 -5.58
C GLY A 109 -0.96 10.24 -6.71
N ALA A 110 -0.49 10.25 -7.96
CA ALA A 110 -1.32 10.65 -9.10
C ALA A 110 -2.51 9.70 -9.30
N ILE A 111 -2.28 8.38 -9.17
CA ILE A 111 -3.35 7.37 -9.22
C ILE A 111 -4.36 7.62 -8.10
N GLY A 112 -3.88 7.86 -6.88
CA GLY A 112 -4.72 8.12 -5.71
C GLY A 112 -5.54 9.39 -5.83
N ILE A 113 -4.96 10.48 -6.35
CA ILE A 113 -5.64 11.75 -6.64
C ILE A 113 -6.80 11.52 -7.62
N GLU A 114 -6.51 10.90 -8.77
CA GLU A 114 -7.51 10.66 -9.81
C GLU A 114 -8.62 9.74 -9.30
N TYR A 115 -8.26 8.68 -8.58
CA TYR A 115 -9.24 7.76 -8.00
C TYR A 115 -10.13 8.44 -6.96
N ALA A 116 -9.54 9.21 -6.03
CA ALA A 116 -10.29 9.91 -4.99
C ALA A 116 -11.27 10.95 -5.57
N ALA A 117 -10.92 11.59 -6.69
CA ALA A 117 -11.81 12.50 -7.41
C ALA A 117 -12.95 11.76 -8.13
N ARG A 118 -12.69 10.58 -8.70
CA ARG A 118 -13.71 9.77 -9.42
C ARG A 118 -14.66 9.01 -8.51
N ALA A 119 -14.24 8.71 -7.28
CA ALA A 119 -14.99 7.90 -6.33
C ALA A 119 -15.25 8.64 -4.99
N PRO A 120 -15.96 9.79 -5.01
CA PRO A 120 -16.22 10.57 -3.81
C PRO A 120 -16.96 9.71 -2.77
N GLY A 121 -16.50 9.77 -1.52
CA GLY A 121 -17.07 9.02 -0.39
C GLY A 121 -16.53 7.59 -0.20
N ARG A 122 -15.74 7.04 -1.13
CA ARG A 122 -15.08 5.73 -0.93
C ARG A 122 -13.72 5.83 -0.24
N VAL A 123 -12.97 6.91 -0.50
CA VAL A 123 -11.68 7.16 0.14
C VAL A 123 -11.91 7.92 1.44
N SER A 124 -11.57 7.32 2.57
CA SER A 124 -11.73 7.94 3.90
C SER A 124 -10.62 8.94 4.21
N ASN A 125 -9.40 8.62 3.78
CA ASN A 125 -8.19 9.41 4.02
C ASN A 125 -7.23 9.21 2.85
N LEU A 126 -6.63 10.29 2.37
CA LEU A 126 -5.61 10.26 1.32
C LEU A 126 -4.28 10.78 1.87
N VAL A 127 -3.24 9.94 1.84
CA VAL A 127 -1.86 10.34 2.16
C VAL A 127 -1.08 10.43 0.86
N LEU A 128 -0.50 11.59 0.60
CA LEU A 128 0.31 11.89 -0.58
C LEU A 128 1.75 12.16 -0.13
N TYR A 129 2.64 11.22 -0.38
CA TYR A 129 4.04 11.31 0.05
C TYR A 129 4.99 11.38 -1.15
N GLY A 130 5.82 12.44 -1.20
CA GLY A 130 6.82 12.61 -2.25
C GLY A 130 6.23 12.50 -3.66
N THR A 131 5.06 13.12 -3.90
CA THR A 131 4.27 12.90 -5.13
C THR A 131 3.91 14.22 -5.81
N TYR A 132 3.18 14.13 -6.92
CA TYR A 132 2.86 15.22 -7.82
C TYR A 132 1.47 15.00 -8.46
N ALA A 133 0.82 16.09 -8.87
CA ALA A 133 -0.35 16.01 -9.75
C ALA A 133 0.05 16.05 -11.23
N ARG A 134 1.24 16.57 -11.54
CA ARG A 134 1.73 16.74 -12.91
C ARG A 134 3.13 16.17 -13.07
N GLY A 135 3.27 15.30 -14.06
CA GLY A 135 4.50 14.65 -14.45
C GLY A 135 5.52 15.65 -14.98
N ARG A 136 6.75 15.17 -15.17
CA ARG A 136 7.90 15.97 -15.59
C ARG A 136 7.60 16.84 -16.82
N ASP A 137 6.97 16.29 -17.85
CA ASP A 137 6.73 16.97 -19.14
C ASP A 137 5.56 17.96 -19.07
N LYS A 138 4.80 17.94 -17.96
CA LYS A 138 3.69 18.84 -17.68
C LYS A 138 4.07 19.98 -16.73
N ARG A 139 5.33 20.02 -16.27
CA ARG A 139 5.87 21.12 -15.47
C ARG A 139 6.34 22.23 -16.41
N GLY A 140 5.85 23.46 -16.22
CA GLY A 140 6.17 24.57 -17.12
C GLY A 140 7.63 25.00 -17.08
N ASN A 141 8.18 25.41 -18.23
CA ASN A 141 9.40 26.19 -18.45
C ASN A 141 10.65 25.78 -17.62
N VAL A 142 10.94 24.49 -17.51
CA VAL A 142 12.22 24.02 -16.96
C VAL A 142 13.23 23.86 -18.12
N PRO A 143 14.38 24.56 -18.10
CA PRO A 143 15.38 24.43 -19.16
C PRO A 143 15.87 22.99 -19.33
N LEU A 144 15.94 22.55 -20.59
CA LEU A 144 16.43 21.25 -21.03
C LEU A 144 15.64 20.04 -20.50
N GLU A 145 14.41 20.24 -20.02
CA GLU A 145 13.64 19.15 -19.41
C GLU A 145 13.27 18.02 -20.40
N PRO A 146 12.84 18.32 -21.65
CA PRO A 146 12.61 17.28 -22.65
C PRO A 146 13.88 16.46 -22.97
N GLU A 147 15.04 17.11 -23.04
CA GLU A 147 16.33 16.46 -23.28
C GLU A 147 16.73 15.58 -22.09
N LYS A 148 16.59 16.06 -20.86
CA LYS A 148 16.82 15.27 -19.64
C LYS A 148 15.88 14.06 -19.54
N ALA A 149 14.60 14.24 -19.90
CA ALA A 149 13.63 13.16 -19.95
C ALA A 149 14.05 12.08 -20.96
N LYS A 150 14.47 12.48 -22.16
CA LYS A 150 15.00 11.56 -23.18
C LYS A 150 16.24 10.80 -22.69
N VAL A 151 17.22 11.49 -22.12
CA VAL A 151 18.44 10.86 -21.57
C VAL A 151 18.10 9.85 -20.49
N MET A 152 17.17 10.18 -19.58
CA MET A 152 16.73 9.26 -18.53
C MET A 152 16.06 8.00 -19.12
N LEU A 153 15.22 8.15 -20.14
CA LEU A 153 14.58 7.02 -20.82
C LEU A 153 15.60 6.11 -21.52
N ASP A 154 16.61 6.69 -22.19
CA ASP A 154 17.66 5.92 -22.86
C ASP A 154 18.57 5.22 -21.84
N MET A 155 18.88 5.87 -20.70
CA MET A 155 19.57 5.23 -19.58
C MET A 155 18.79 4.04 -19.01
N ILE A 156 17.47 4.14 -18.88
CA ILE A 156 16.64 3.01 -18.45
C ILE A 156 16.68 1.89 -19.50
N ARG A 157 16.54 2.20 -20.80
CA ARG A 157 16.55 1.16 -21.85
C ARG A 157 17.88 0.40 -21.92
N ILE A 158 19.00 1.08 -21.69
CA ILE A 158 20.35 0.53 -21.87
C ILE A 158 20.89 -0.06 -20.57
N GLY A 159 20.71 0.63 -19.44
CA GLY A 159 21.31 0.28 -18.16
C GLY A 159 20.47 -0.63 -17.27
N TRP A 160 19.16 -0.77 -17.54
CA TRP A 160 18.28 -1.60 -16.74
C TRP A 160 18.58 -3.09 -16.88
N GLY A 161 18.56 -3.83 -15.77
CA GLY A 161 18.85 -5.27 -15.78
C GLY A 161 20.31 -5.63 -15.50
N ASN A 162 21.22 -4.66 -15.52
CA ASN A 162 22.66 -4.90 -15.37
C ASN A 162 23.16 -4.41 -13.99
N GLU A 163 23.61 -5.36 -13.14
CA GLU A 163 23.91 -5.15 -11.71
C GLU A 163 25.03 -4.13 -11.46
N ASP A 164 25.99 -4.03 -12.37
CA ASP A 164 27.18 -3.18 -12.21
C ASP A 164 27.14 -1.92 -13.10
N HIS A 165 25.99 -1.63 -13.72
CA HIS A 165 25.91 -0.48 -14.60
C HIS A 165 25.83 0.82 -13.78
N ALA A 166 26.80 1.71 -13.97
CA ALA A 166 26.88 3.00 -13.27
C ALA A 166 25.56 3.83 -13.32
N PHE A 167 24.73 3.62 -14.34
CA PHE A 167 23.43 4.27 -14.49
C PHE A 167 22.35 3.72 -13.54
N ALA A 168 22.31 2.41 -13.29
CA ALA A 168 21.39 1.83 -12.31
C ALA A 168 21.72 2.34 -10.90
N THR A 169 23.01 2.38 -10.56
CA THR A 169 23.49 2.94 -9.29
C THR A 169 23.18 4.42 -9.17
N ALA A 170 23.48 5.23 -10.20
CA ALA A 170 23.17 6.66 -10.18
C ALA A 170 21.67 6.95 -10.06
N PHE A 171 20.81 6.13 -10.68
CA PHE A 171 19.36 6.24 -10.57
C PHE A 171 18.88 5.87 -9.16
N ALA A 172 19.35 4.76 -8.60
CA ALA A 172 19.03 4.34 -7.23
C ALA A 172 19.47 5.39 -6.19
N GLN A 173 20.64 6.02 -6.39
CA GLN A 173 21.14 7.09 -5.52
C GLN A 173 20.24 8.34 -5.51
N GLN A 174 19.40 8.58 -6.53
CA GLN A 174 18.44 9.70 -6.46
C GLN A 174 17.38 9.49 -5.39
N PHE A 175 17.01 8.23 -5.11
CA PHE A 175 15.98 7.89 -4.14
C PHE A 175 16.49 7.94 -2.70
N GLN A 176 17.77 7.62 -2.50
CA GLN A 176 18.42 7.66 -1.21
C GLN A 176 19.93 7.97 -1.37
N PRO A 177 20.33 9.25 -1.54
CA PRO A 177 21.73 9.63 -1.81
C PRO A 177 22.75 9.11 -0.80
N ASP A 178 22.37 9.06 0.48
CA ASP A 178 23.23 8.62 1.58
C ASP A 178 22.95 7.15 1.98
N GLY A 179 22.34 6.38 1.06
CA GLY A 179 21.99 4.98 1.28
C GLY A 179 23.22 4.07 1.34
N ALA A 180 23.23 3.13 2.28
CA ALA A 180 24.26 2.11 2.34
C ALA A 180 24.25 1.24 1.07
N GLU A 181 25.38 0.63 0.72
CA GLU A 181 25.50 -0.20 -0.48
C GLU A 181 24.43 -1.30 -0.56
N GLY A 182 24.10 -1.93 0.57
CA GLY A 182 23.04 -2.93 0.66
C GLY A 182 21.65 -2.40 0.29
N HIS A 183 21.35 -1.13 0.60
CA HIS A 183 20.10 -0.49 0.20
C HIS A 183 20.01 -0.36 -1.31
N LEU A 184 21.03 0.24 -1.94
CA LEU A 184 21.09 0.43 -3.39
C LEU A 184 20.99 -0.92 -4.13
N ARG A 185 21.69 -1.94 -3.63
CA ARG A 185 21.61 -3.30 -4.17
C ARG A 185 20.20 -3.88 -4.09
N SER A 186 19.55 -3.79 -2.94
CA SER A 186 18.17 -4.30 -2.76
C SER A 186 17.15 -3.56 -3.62
N TRP A 187 17.39 -2.27 -3.89
CA TRP A 187 16.55 -1.45 -4.76
C TRP A 187 16.72 -1.85 -6.24
N CYS A 188 17.97 -1.95 -6.70
CA CYS A 188 18.28 -2.43 -8.05
C CYS A 188 17.75 -3.86 -8.27
N GLU A 189 17.88 -4.75 -7.28
CA GLU A 189 17.32 -6.10 -7.35
C GLU A 189 15.80 -6.09 -7.55
N LEU A 190 15.06 -5.35 -6.71
CA LEU A 190 13.61 -5.18 -6.84
C LEU A 190 13.25 -4.67 -8.25
N GLN A 191 13.92 -3.62 -8.71
CA GLN A 191 13.67 -3.01 -10.00
C GLN A 191 13.81 -4.00 -11.17
N ARG A 192 14.90 -4.76 -11.20
CA ARG A 192 15.14 -5.76 -12.26
C ARG A 192 14.08 -6.86 -12.28
N HIS A 193 13.69 -7.36 -11.10
CA HIS A 193 12.66 -8.38 -11.03
C HIS A 193 11.27 -7.80 -11.33
N ALA A 194 11.03 -6.54 -10.98
CA ALA A 194 9.76 -5.86 -11.18
C ALA A 194 9.44 -5.60 -12.65
N ALA A 195 10.38 -5.27 -13.53
CA ALA A 195 10.05 -4.88 -14.91
C ALA A 195 11.15 -5.21 -15.92
N SER A 196 10.75 -5.42 -17.18
CA SER A 196 11.70 -5.40 -18.30
C SER A 196 12.19 -3.96 -18.55
N PRO A 197 13.37 -3.76 -19.17
CA PRO A 197 13.83 -2.42 -19.56
C PRO A 197 12.81 -1.65 -20.43
N LYS A 198 12.14 -2.36 -21.35
CA LYS A 198 11.09 -1.80 -22.21
C LYS A 198 9.92 -1.28 -21.38
N THR A 199 9.39 -2.11 -20.48
CA THR A 199 8.27 -1.76 -19.60
C THR A 199 8.65 -0.60 -18.68
N ALA A 200 9.82 -0.65 -18.05
CA ALA A 200 10.31 0.41 -17.17
C ALA A 200 10.34 1.76 -17.90
N ALA A 201 10.95 1.81 -19.10
CA ALA A 201 11.00 3.02 -19.90
C ALA A 201 9.61 3.50 -20.35
N GLU A 202 8.73 2.58 -20.74
CA GLU A 202 7.36 2.92 -21.15
C GLU A 202 6.55 3.52 -20.00
N MET A 203 6.59 2.90 -18.82
CA MET A 203 5.92 3.43 -17.63
C MET A 203 6.50 4.77 -17.19
N THR A 204 7.82 4.96 -17.24
CA THR A 204 8.44 6.28 -16.96
C THR A 204 7.98 7.35 -17.94
N ARG A 205 7.87 7.02 -19.24
CA ARG A 205 7.35 7.97 -20.24
C ARG A 205 5.92 8.38 -19.93
N ILE A 206 5.05 7.42 -19.57
CA ILE A 206 3.68 7.73 -19.15
C ILE A 206 3.69 8.61 -17.91
N MET A 207 4.53 8.28 -16.93
CA MET A 207 4.71 9.03 -15.69
C MET A 207 5.06 10.51 -15.92
N PHE A 208 5.91 10.79 -16.92
CA PHE A 208 6.26 12.16 -17.27
C PHE A 208 5.10 12.95 -17.87
N ASP A 209 4.15 12.27 -18.52
CA ASP A 209 3.03 12.90 -19.24
C ASP A 209 1.74 13.00 -18.41
N ILE A 210 1.72 12.45 -17.18
CA ILE A 210 0.55 12.54 -16.28
C ILE A 210 0.19 13.99 -15.98
N ASP A 211 -1.09 14.34 -16.05
CA ASP A 211 -1.64 15.57 -15.48
C ASP A 211 -3.02 15.29 -14.86
N VAL A 212 -3.10 15.33 -13.54
CA VAL A 212 -4.33 15.19 -12.74
C VAL A 212 -4.62 16.48 -11.96
N THR A 213 -4.10 17.62 -12.40
CA THR A 213 -4.25 18.90 -11.69
C THR A 213 -5.72 19.32 -11.57
N SER A 214 -6.56 18.98 -12.55
CA SER A 214 -8.01 19.26 -12.51
C SER A 214 -8.75 18.45 -11.44
N ALA A 215 -8.23 17.28 -11.05
CA ALA A 215 -8.85 16.42 -10.05
C ALA A 215 -8.69 16.95 -8.62
N LEU A 216 -7.69 17.79 -8.36
CA LEU A 216 -7.34 18.26 -7.02
C LEU A 216 -8.49 18.99 -6.31
N ALA A 217 -9.24 19.81 -7.06
CA ALA A 217 -10.37 20.57 -6.51
C ALA A 217 -11.60 19.72 -6.19
N ILE A 218 -11.64 18.47 -6.67
CA ILE A 218 -12.78 17.54 -6.52
C ILE A 218 -12.59 16.67 -5.26
N ILE A 219 -11.36 16.52 -4.77
CA ILE A 219 -11.06 15.68 -3.61
C ILE A 219 -11.81 16.21 -2.38
N GLY A 220 -12.75 15.39 -1.89
CA GLY A 220 -13.56 15.72 -0.70
C GLY A 220 -13.13 15.02 0.58
N CYS A 221 -12.16 14.10 0.52
CA CYS A 221 -11.68 13.39 1.70
C CYS A 221 -10.52 14.13 2.38
N PRO A 222 -10.35 13.99 3.72
CA PRO A 222 -9.15 14.47 4.41
C PRO A 222 -7.88 14.03 3.70
N THR A 223 -6.96 14.97 3.48
CA THR A 223 -5.72 14.72 2.75
C THR A 223 -4.50 15.21 3.54
N LEU A 224 -3.51 14.33 3.73
CA LEU A 224 -2.19 14.66 4.26
C LEU A 224 -1.19 14.65 3.10
N VAL A 225 -0.52 15.78 2.88
CA VAL A 225 0.59 15.89 1.93
C VAL A 225 1.88 15.96 2.72
N ALA A 226 2.78 15.00 2.53
CA ALA A 226 4.09 14.96 3.18
C ALA A 226 5.21 14.95 2.13
N HIS A 227 6.25 15.77 2.31
CA HIS A 227 7.28 15.92 1.28
C HIS A 227 8.65 16.23 1.87
N ALA A 228 9.67 15.52 1.41
CA ALA A 228 11.06 15.80 1.78
C ALA A 228 11.55 17.11 1.12
N ASN A 229 12.14 18.00 1.90
CA ASN A 229 12.50 19.35 1.44
C ASN A 229 13.64 19.39 0.41
N ARG A 230 14.43 18.30 0.31
CA ARG A 230 15.54 18.13 -0.63
C ARG A 230 15.37 16.90 -1.53
N ASP A 231 14.12 16.51 -1.80
CA ASP A 231 13.79 15.39 -2.69
C ASP A 231 14.32 15.62 -4.12
N ALA A 232 15.19 14.71 -4.59
CA ALA A 232 15.80 14.76 -5.92
C ALA A 232 14.95 14.11 -7.02
N VAL A 233 13.91 13.35 -6.64
CA VAL A 233 13.02 12.61 -7.56
C VAL A 233 11.81 13.47 -7.89
N VAL A 234 11.15 14.01 -6.87
CA VAL A 234 9.96 14.86 -7.02
C VAL A 234 10.21 16.20 -6.32
N PRO A 235 10.25 17.32 -7.06
CA PRO A 235 10.51 18.64 -6.46
C PRO A 235 9.49 19.00 -5.38
N LEU A 236 9.95 19.58 -4.27
CA LEU A 236 9.13 20.07 -3.15
C LEU A 236 7.98 20.99 -3.61
N ALA A 237 8.17 21.75 -4.68
CA ALA A 237 7.16 22.63 -5.26
C ALA A 237 5.88 21.87 -5.67
N GLU A 238 5.99 20.60 -6.07
CA GLU A 238 4.84 19.77 -6.43
C GLU A 238 4.03 19.36 -5.19
N GLY A 239 4.70 18.98 -4.09
CA GLY A 239 4.03 18.75 -2.81
C GLY A 239 3.32 19.99 -2.26
N ARG A 240 3.99 21.15 -2.33
CA ARG A 240 3.37 22.43 -1.93
C ARG A 240 2.15 22.77 -2.79
N MET A 241 2.22 22.52 -4.09
CA MET A 241 1.09 22.73 -5.01
C MET A 241 -0.09 21.83 -4.69
N LEU A 242 0.15 20.54 -4.38
CA LEU A 242 -0.89 19.62 -3.93
C LEU A 242 -1.60 20.16 -2.68
N ALA A 243 -0.84 20.53 -1.65
CA ALA A 243 -1.41 21.06 -0.41
C ALA A 243 -2.20 22.36 -0.59
N GLN A 244 -1.79 23.22 -1.52
CA GLN A 244 -2.48 24.48 -1.82
C GLN A 244 -3.79 24.28 -2.59
N LYS A 245 -3.85 23.26 -3.46
CA LYS A 245 -4.98 23.06 -4.38
C LYS A 245 -6.00 22.03 -3.92
N ILE A 246 -5.64 21.14 -3.00
CA ILE A 246 -6.57 20.17 -2.42
C ILE A 246 -7.30 20.84 -1.24
N PRO A 247 -8.64 20.93 -1.25
CA PRO A 247 -9.40 21.51 -0.15
C PRO A 247 -9.14 20.79 1.18
N GLY A 248 -8.78 21.55 2.21
CA GLY A 248 -8.57 21.03 3.56
C GLY A 248 -7.33 20.12 3.72
N ALA A 249 -6.40 20.11 2.75
CA ALA A 249 -5.17 19.35 2.89
C ALA A 249 -4.24 19.94 3.96
N SER A 250 -3.62 19.07 4.74
CA SER A 250 -2.49 19.42 5.61
C SER A 250 -1.17 19.20 4.88
N PHE A 251 -0.15 20.01 5.19
CA PHE A 251 1.18 19.89 4.63
C PHE A 251 2.23 19.64 5.70
N LEU A 252 3.02 18.58 5.52
CA LEU A 252 4.15 18.22 6.35
C LEU A 252 5.42 18.27 5.50
N GLU A 253 6.21 19.32 5.70
CA GLU A 253 7.56 19.37 5.15
C GLU A 253 8.52 18.59 6.05
N LEU A 254 9.30 17.71 5.45
CA LEU A 254 10.22 16.80 6.14
C LEU A 254 11.66 17.19 5.83
N ASP A 255 12.48 17.34 6.87
CA ASP A 255 13.89 17.66 6.70
C ASP A 255 14.71 16.44 6.29
N SER A 256 14.61 16.07 5.01
CA SER A 256 15.33 14.95 4.41
C SER A 256 15.64 15.23 2.95
N ARG A 257 16.66 14.57 2.44
CA ARG A 257 16.99 14.50 1.01
C ARG A 257 16.60 13.18 0.38
N ASN A 258 16.17 12.21 1.18
CA ASN A 258 15.86 10.87 0.75
C ASN A 258 14.38 10.82 0.34
N HIS A 259 14.12 10.43 -0.90
CA HIS A 259 12.76 10.15 -1.36
C HIS A 259 12.17 8.98 -0.58
N PHE A 260 12.98 7.96 -0.27
CA PHE A 260 12.67 6.94 0.73
C PHE A 260 13.55 7.17 1.96
N MET A 261 13.00 7.86 2.96
CA MET A 261 13.71 8.17 4.21
C MET A 261 14.19 6.90 4.92
N ARG A 262 15.34 7.01 5.58
CA ARG A 262 15.90 5.93 6.38
C ARG A 262 15.29 5.94 7.79
N PRO A 263 15.18 4.77 8.44
CA PRO A 263 14.58 4.67 9.78
C PRO A 263 15.29 5.46 10.87
N ASP A 264 16.59 5.72 10.70
CA ASP A 264 17.44 6.45 11.64
C ASP A 264 17.35 7.98 11.46
N GLU A 265 16.62 8.46 10.45
CA GLU A 265 16.40 9.90 10.26
C GLU A 265 15.28 10.42 11.19
N PRO A 266 15.45 11.60 11.83
CA PRO A 266 14.38 12.22 12.60
C PRO A 266 13.10 12.46 11.79
N ALA A 267 13.26 12.79 10.50
CA ALA A 267 12.15 12.98 9.56
C ALA A 267 11.29 11.71 9.39
N TRP A 268 11.89 10.52 9.51
CA TRP A 268 11.15 9.26 9.45
C TRP A 268 10.19 9.12 10.63
N ALA A 269 10.68 9.36 11.85
CA ALA A 269 9.85 9.31 13.05
C ALA A 269 8.70 10.33 12.98
N GLN A 270 9.01 11.56 12.56
CA GLN A 270 8.02 12.62 12.36
C GLN A 270 6.93 12.21 11.35
N PHE A 271 7.33 11.60 10.22
CA PHE A 271 6.39 11.13 9.22
C PHE A 271 5.50 10.00 9.74
N VAL A 272 6.07 9.00 10.43
CA VAL A 272 5.30 7.89 11.01
C VAL A 272 4.31 8.39 12.06
N GLU A 273 4.71 9.32 12.93
CA GLU A 273 3.82 9.93 13.91
C GLU A 273 2.65 10.67 13.23
N ALA A 274 2.93 11.47 12.21
CA ALA A 274 1.90 12.18 11.44
C ALA A 274 0.96 11.20 10.72
N LEU A 275 1.51 10.12 10.14
CA LEU A 275 0.74 9.08 9.48
C LEU A 275 -0.21 8.39 10.46
N TYR A 276 0.27 8.03 11.64
CA TYR A 276 -0.54 7.41 12.71
C TYR A 276 -1.59 8.35 13.30
N ALA A 277 -1.30 9.64 13.39
CA ALA A 277 -2.25 10.65 13.84
C ALA A 277 -3.35 10.93 12.79
N PHE A 278 -3.02 10.76 11.50
CA PHE A 278 -3.90 11.09 10.39
C PHE A 278 -4.78 9.93 9.94
N LEU A 279 -4.22 8.72 9.82
CA LEU A 279 -4.96 7.54 9.38
C LEU A 279 -5.90 7.04 10.48
N PRO A 280 -7.04 6.42 10.11
CA PRO A 280 -8.02 5.97 11.07
C PRO A 280 -7.39 4.92 11.98
N LEU A 281 -7.46 5.11 13.30
CA LEU A 281 -7.05 4.06 14.22
C LEU A 281 -7.93 2.83 13.99
N PRO A 282 -7.39 1.61 14.21
CA PRO A 282 -8.28 0.47 14.45
C PRO A 282 -9.32 0.91 15.48
N PRO A 283 -10.61 0.57 15.27
CA PRO A 283 -11.61 0.82 16.29
C PRO A 283 -11.00 0.36 17.62
N ARG A 284 -10.95 1.24 18.64
CA ARG A 284 -10.67 0.76 19.99
C ARG A 284 -11.68 -0.33 20.21
N GLU A 285 -11.22 -1.57 20.29
CA GLU A 285 -12.12 -2.66 20.55
C GLU A 285 -12.69 -2.41 21.94
N SER A 286 -13.94 -1.94 21.95
CA SER A 286 -14.71 -1.74 23.15
C SER A 286 -15.63 -2.94 23.28
N GLY A 287 -15.63 -3.54 24.46
CA GLY A 287 -16.45 -4.71 24.75
C GLY A 287 -15.62 -5.97 25.00
N PRO A 288 -16.28 -7.11 25.22
CA PRO A 288 -15.67 -8.32 25.77
C PRO A 288 -14.62 -8.98 24.85
N TRP A 289 -14.54 -8.57 23.59
CA TRP A 289 -13.66 -9.17 22.56
C TRP A 289 -12.24 -8.56 22.53
N ALA A 290 -12.06 -7.39 23.14
CA ALA A 290 -10.84 -6.59 23.05
C ALA A 290 -9.57 -7.31 23.51
N SER A 291 -9.71 -8.20 24.48
CA SER A 291 -8.61 -8.95 25.11
C SER A 291 -8.25 -10.25 24.37
N LEU A 292 -8.98 -10.59 23.30
CA LEU A 292 -8.77 -11.80 22.53
C LEU A 292 -7.62 -11.64 21.53
N THR A 293 -6.71 -12.60 21.55
CA THR A 293 -5.67 -12.79 20.53
C THR A 293 -6.29 -13.18 19.19
N GLU A 294 -5.53 -13.03 18.10
CA GLU A 294 -5.96 -13.45 16.75
C GLU A 294 -6.39 -14.93 16.72
N ARG A 295 -5.62 -15.81 17.37
CA ARG A 295 -5.94 -17.24 17.45
C ARG A 295 -7.22 -17.53 18.23
N GLU A 296 -7.49 -16.76 19.28
CA GLU A 296 -8.74 -16.87 20.04
C GLU A 296 -9.93 -16.36 19.22
N ARG A 297 -9.73 -15.38 18.32
CA ARG A 297 -10.77 -14.91 17.39
C ARG A 297 -11.09 -15.93 16.31
N ASP A 298 -10.09 -16.61 15.75
CA ASP A 298 -10.30 -17.73 14.82
C ASP A 298 -11.19 -18.80 15.46
N VAL A 299 -10.87 -19.17 16.71
CA VAL A 299 -11.67 -20.14 17.47
C VAL A 299 -13.06 -19.58 17.75
N LEU A 300 -13.18 -18.31 18.16
CA LEU A 300 -14.47 -17.66 18.41
C LEU A 300 -15.36 -17.63 17.16
N ASP A 301 -14.78 -17.42 15.97
CA ASP A 301 -15.52 -17.42 14.71
C ASP A 301 -16.13 -18.79 14.42
N LEU A 302 -15.36 -19.86 14.60
CA LEU A 302 -15.84 -21.23 14.44
C LEU A 302 -16.86 -21.63 15.53
N VAL A 303 -16.65 -21.17 16.77
CA VAL A 303 -17.65 -21.31 17.84
C VAL A 303 -18.95 -20.63 17.43
N ALA A 304 -18.89 -19.39 16.92
CA ALA A 304 -20.06 -18.62 16.48
C ALA A 304 -20.79 -19.28 15.30
N ARG A 305 -20.10 -20.03 14.43
CA ARG A 305 -20.73 -20.89 13.40
C ARG A 305 -21.45 -22.11 14.00
N GLY A 306 -21.25 -22.40 15.28
CA GLY A 306 -21.87 -23.51 15.99
C GLY A 306 -21.04 -24.80 15.96
N LEU A 307 -19.79 -24.75 15.53
CA LEU A 307 -18.91 -25.93 15.50
C LEU A 307 -18.60 -26.38 16.93
N ASP A 308 -18.43 -27.69 17.12
CA ASP A 308 -17.93 -28.27 18.37
C ASP A 308 -16.39 -28.26 18.44
N ASN A 309 -15.82 -28.68 19.57
CA ASN A 309 -14.36 -28.64 19.76
C ASN A 309 -13.59 -29.55 18.79
N ARG A 310 -14.21 -30.64 18.29
CA ARG A 310 -13.61 -31.58 17.35
C ARG A 310 -13.62 -30.99 15.93
N GLN A 311 -14.70 -30.34 15.56
CA GLN A 311 -14.80 -29.63 14.28
C GLN A 311 -13.86 -28.42 14.25
N ILE A 312 -13.69 -27.71 15.38
CA ILE A 312 -12.70 -26.63 15.51
C ILE A 312 -11.27 -27.17 15.40
N SER A 313 -10.96 -28.29 16.05
CA SER A 313 -9.63 -28.88 15.99
C SER A 313 -9.27 -29.35 14.58
N GLU A 314 -10.21 -29.97 13.88
CA GLU A 314 -10.10 -30.33 12.46
C GLU A 314 -9.92 -29.09 11.57
N SER A 315 -10.75 -28.06 11.74
CA SER A 315 -10.72 -26.83 10.92
C SER A 315 -9.42 -26.03 11.09
N LEU A 316 -8.86 -26.02 12.30
CA LEU A 316 -7.67 -25.24 12.65
C LEU A 316 -6.38 -26.06 12.69
N ASN A 317 -6.45 -27.36 12.38
CA ASN A 317 -5.36 -28.33 12.47
C ASN A 317 -4.63 -28.29 13.83
N ILE A 318 -5.40 -28.40 14.92
CA ILE A 318 -4.88 -28.44 16.31
C ILE A 318 -5.40 -29.67 17.05
N LYS A 319 -4.86 -29.96 18.23
CA LYS A 319 -5.39 -31.04 19.09
C LYS A 319 -6.72 -30.62 19.73
N ASP A 320 -7.66 -31.55 19.92
CA ASP A 320 -8.93 -31.32 20.63
C ASP A 320 -8.76 -30.64 21.99
N LYS A 321 -7.72 -31.04 22.75
CA LYS A 321 -7.38 -30.42 24.04
C LYS A 321 -7.04 -28.93 23.88
N THR A 322 -6.35 -28.56 22.82
CA THR A 322 -5.98 -27.17 22.51
C THR A 322 -7.21 -26.35 22.12
N ALA A 323 -8.10 -26.91 21.27
CA ALA A 323 -9.37 -26.26 20.94
C ALA A 323 -10.23 -26.01 22.19
N ARG A 324 -10.36 -27.00 23.07
CA ARG A 324 -11.07 -26.86 24.34
C ARG A 324 -10.46 -25.78 25.23
N ASN A 325 -9.13 -25.74 25.35
CA ASN A 325 -8.43 -24.72 26.13
C ASN A 325 -8.68 -23.31 25.61
N HIS A 326 -8.64 -23.10 24.29
CA HIS A 326 -8.95 -21.80 23.69
C HIS A 326 -10.38 -21.37 23.99
N VAL A 327 -11.36 -22.26 23.85
CA VAL A 327 -12.76 -21.94 24.20
C VAL A 327 -12.90 -21.54 25.67
N SER A 328 -12.25 -22.25 26.59
CA SER A 328 -12.26 -21.89 28.02
C SER A 328 -11.60 -20.54 28.29
N GLN A 329 -10.48 -20.24 27.62
CA GLN A 329 -9.78 -18.95 27.75
C GLN A 329 -10.63 -17.80 27.20
N ILE A 330 -11.32 -18.01 26.08
CA ILE A 330 -12.23 -17.02 25.50
C ILE A 330 -13.37 -16.74 26.46
N LEU A 331 -14.03 -17.76 27.00
CA LEU A 331 -15.10 -17.59 28.00
C LEU A 331 -14.62 -16.78 29.20
N ALA A 332 -13.42 -17.07 29.71
CA ALA A 332 -12.85 -16.35 30.84
C ALA A 332 -12.54 -14.87 30.50
N LYS A 333 -11.90 -14.61 29.36
CA LYS A 333 -11.53 -13.25 28.91
C LYS A 333 -12.71 -12.37 28.55
N THR A 334 -13.81 -12.98 28.11
CA THR A 334 -15.05 -12.31 27.70
C THR A 334 -16.07 -12.22 28.83
N GLU A 335 -15.77 -12.81 30.00
CA GLU A 335 -16.66 -12.92 31.16
C GLU A 335 -18.00 -13.60 30.83
N MET A 336 -17.98 -14.57 29.91
CA MET A 336 -19.17 -15.31 29.46
C MET A 336 -19.32 -16.62 30.24
N ASN A 337 -20.54 -16.90 30.69
CA ASN A 337 -20.81 -18.02 31.59
C ASN A 337 -20.88 -19.36 30.86
N ASN A 338 -21.22 -19.36 29.58
CA ASN A 338 -21.36 -20.59 28.81
C ASN A 338 -21.19 -20.36 27.30
N ARG A 339 -20.97 -21.47 26.58
CA ARG A 339 -20.78 -21.47 25.12
C ARG A 339 -21.97 -20.88 24.37
N SER A 340 -23.20 -21.13 24.81
CA SER A 340 -24.40 -20.62 24.13
C SER A 340 -24.47 -19.09 24.18
N GLN A 341 -24.18 -18.49 25.33
CA GLN A 341 -24.06 -17.04 25.50
C GLN A 341 -22.95 -16.47 24.62
N LEU A 342 -21.80 -17.14 24.59
CA LEU A 342 -20.67 -16.77 23.73
C LEU A 342 -21.07 -16.77 22.24
N ILE A 343 -21.78 -17.80 21.78
CA ILE A 343 -22.25 -17.91 20.38
C ILE A 343 -23.18 -16.75 20.01
N VAL A 344 -24.18 -16.46 20.85
CA VAL A 344 -25.19 -15.41 20.56
C VAL A 344 -24.52 -14.05 20.44
N LEU A 345 -23.69 -13.68 21.41
CA LEU A 345 -23.03 -12.38 21.43
C LEU A 345 -21.95 -12.25 20.36
N ALA A 346 -21.22 -13.33 20.06
CA ALA A 346 -20.25 -13.35 18.97
C ALA A 346 -20.94 -13.14 17.61
N ARG A 347 -22.08 -13.81 17.37
CA ARG A 347 -22.88 -13.59 16.15
C ARG A 347 -23.39 -12.16 16.02
N GLN A 348 -23.88 -11.57 17.12
CA GLN A 348 -24.30 -10.16 17.14
C GLN A 348 -23.13 -9.21 16.84
N ALA A 349 -21.92 -9.55 17.29
CA ALA A 349 -20.68 -8.83 16.99
C ALA A 349 -20.11 -9.11 15.59
N GLY A 350 -20.77 -9.96 14.79
CA GLY A 350 -20.41 -10.22 13.39
C GLY A 350 -19.50 -11.42 13.15
N PHE A 351 -19.18 -12.21 14.19
CA PHE A 351 -18.46 -13.47 14.04
C PHE A 351 -19.36 -14.58 13.48
N GLY A 352 -18.75 -15.54 12.81
CA GLY A 352 -19.38 -16.76 12.31
C GLY A 352 -20.22 -16.56 11.04
N LYS A 353 -19.84 -15.59 10.21
CA LYS A 353 -20.38 -15.44 8.85
C LYS A 353 -19.69 -16.40 7.90
N ASP A 354 -20.47 -17.07 7.04
CA ASP A 354 -19.91 -17.86 5.95
C ASP A 354 -19.29 -16.94 4.90
N ALA A 355 -18.13 -17.33 4.39
CA ALA A 355 -17.54 -16.73 3.21
C ALA A 355 -18.36 -17.16 1.97
N GLY A 356 -19.60 -16.67 1.83
CA GLY A 356 -20.45 -17.11 0.73
C GLY A 356 -21.95 -16.82 0.77
N ASN A 357 -22.48 -15.95 1.64
CA ASN A 357 -23.87 -15.50 1.50
C ASN A 357 -23.98 -13.99 1.79
N PRO A 358 -24.72 -13.22 0.98
CA PRO A 358 -24.52 -11.78 0.76
C PRO A 358 -24.79 -10.87 1.96
#